data_AF-A0A0L7T014-F1
#
_entry.id   AF-A0A0L7T014-F1
#
_cell.length_a   1.000
_cell.length_b   1.000
_cell.length_c   1.000
_cell.angle_alpha   90.00
_cell.angle_beta   90.00
_cell.angle_gamma   90.00
#
_symmetry.space_group_name_H-M   'P 1'
#
loop_
_entity.id
_entity.type
_entity.pdbx_description
1 polymer ?
#
loop_
_entity_poly.entity_id
_entity_poly.type
_entity_poly.pdbx_seq_one_letter_code
_entity_poly.pdbx_strand_id
1 'polypeptide(L)'
;MIMNEIVFSELEGVEFDPLYNEILFILAEHDNSIDPLNNQQAGEQINWLDIREKSERLLMVCHDLRVIIWFMRAGFHTLGVAALWQGIKLIDDLLAAKETVYPLLVDEPVGSGHAAALGWLSTPSCLSELKKARLASEIGLTFEAVYENALQSAESTVTFAELIVMLDSADSGYQAQNTPVLSQQLAFVGEALERIEQYANQNSDGYLLECRNLRAVIGKLAAQLSGLNSDAETPFSDEMSGEDLLADPAQATSANVRMDGKIRTRQEAILMLDRIIDYFKTYEPSHPAPIFIKRSQKMIGMEFENIVEELMPDAMSSLKQFIGK
;
A
#
# COMPACT_ATOMS: atom_id res chain seq x y z
N MET A 1 -9.87 -10.37 29.80
CA MET A 1 -8.84 -9.32 29.63
C MET A 1 -9.59 -8.01 29.45
N ILE A 2 -9.21 -6.93 30.11
CA ILE A 2 -9.82 -5.62 29.82
C ILE A 2 -9.20 -5.16 28.49
N MET A 3 -10.03 -4.93 27.48
CA MET A 3 -9.56 -4.25 26.26
C MET A 3 -9.34 -2.79 26.62
N ASN A 4 -8.13 -2.28 26.37
CA ASN A 4 -7.89 -0.84 26.43
C ASN A 4 -8.76 -0.15 25.38
N GLU A 5 -9.32 0.99 25.78
CA GLU A 5 -10.01 1.95 24.91
C GLU A 5 -9.00 2.55 23.93
N ILE A 6 -9.43 2.82 22.69
CA ILE A 6 -8.57 3.38 21.65
C ILE A 6 -8.34 4.87 21.94
N VAL A 7 -7.09 5.31 21.86
CA VAL A 7 -6.71 6.72 22.00
C VAL A 7 -7.05 7.46 20.71
N PHE A 8 -7.96 8.45 20.79
CA PHE A 8 -8.42 9.25 19.66
C PHE A 8 -8.28 10.75 19.95
N SER A 9 -7.89 11.51 18.91
CA SER A 9 -7.74 12.97 18.90
C SER A 9 -8.47 13.54 17.67
N GLU A 10 -9.31 14.57 17.85
CA GLU A 10 -10.00 15.24 16.73
C GLU A 10 -9.05 15.93 15.73
N LEU A 11 -7.76 16.11 16.11
CA LEU A 11 -6.73 16.70 15.27
C LEU A 11 -5.81 15.66 14.63
N GLU A 12 -5.56 14.54 15.32
CA GLU A 12 -4.48 13.59 14.99
C GLU A 12 -4.99 12.15 14.73
N GLY A 13 -6.31 11.94 14.82
CA GLY A 13 -6.94 10.64 14.62
C GLY A 13 -6.49 9.64 15.69
N VAL A 14 -5.94 8.51 15.25
CA VAL A 14 -5.42 7.42 16.09
C VAL A 14 -3.89 7.27 16.02
N GLU A 15 -3.17 8.25 15.47
CA GLU A 15 -1.72 8.16 15.25
C GLU A 15 -0.90 7.98 16.55
N PHE A 16 -1.45 8.41 17.68
CA PHE A 16 -0.85 8.26 19.00
C PHE A 16 -1.39 7.05 19.80
N ASP A 17 -2.25 6.21 19.20
CA ASP A 17 -2.67 4.96 19.82
C ASP A 17 -1.52 3.91 19.79
N PRO A 18 -1.30 3.14 20.87
CA PRO A 18 -0.29 2.09 20.88
C PRO A 18 -0.45 1.03 19.78
N LEU A 19 -1.68 0.67 19.38
CA LEU A 19 -1.91 -0.33 18.32
C LEU A 19 -1.58 0.22 16.93
N TYR A 20 -1.83 1.51 16.68
CA TYR A 20 -1.41 2.17 15.43
C TYR A 20 0.11 2.09 15.28
N ASN A 21 0.84 2.40 16.36
CA ASN A 21 2.30 2.37 16.39
C ASN A 21 2.85 0.94 16.31
N GLU A 22 2.17 -0.05 16.90
CA GLU A 22 2.51 -1.46 16.79
C GLU A 22 2.38 -1.99 15.35
N ILE A 23 1.26 -1.72 14.67
CA ILE A 23 1.06 -2.09 13.26
C ILE A 23 2.11 -1.41 12.37
N LEU A 24 2.31 -0.09 12.54
CA LEU A 24 3.28 0.69 11.77
C LEU A 24 4.70 0.12 11.90
N PHE A 25 5.10 -0.29 13.11
CA PHE A 25 6.40 -0.90 13.34
C PHE A 25 6.54 -2.25 12.62
N ILE A 26 5.58 -3.16 12.78
CA ILE A 26 5.60 -4.50 12.16
C ILE A 26 5.63 -4.41 10.63
N LEU A 27 4.82 -3.52 10.04
CA LEU A 27 4.81 -3.30 8.59
C LEU A 27 6.08 -2.62 8.08
N ALA A 28 6.66 -1.68 8.84
CA ALA A 28 7.94 -1.08 8.48
C ALA A 28 9.09 -2.10 8.53
N GLU A 29 9.14 -3.00 9.52
CA GLU A 29 10.10 -4.12 9.51
C GLU A 29 9.86 -5.06 8.32
N HIS A 30 8.59 -5.30 7.94
CA HIS A 30 8.28 -6.10 6.76
C HIS A 30 8.87 -5.51 5.47
N ASP A 31 8.58 -4.23 5.22
CA ASP A 31 8.95 -3.56 3.98
C ASP A 31 10.47 -3.45 3.85
N ASN A 32 11.18 -3.19 4.96
CA ASN A 32 12.65 -3.25 5.01
C ASN A 32 13.19 -4.68 4.79
N SER A 33 12.49 -5.73 5.21
CA SER A 33 12.92 -7.14 5.01
C SER A 33 12.74 -7.66 3.58
N ILE A 34 11.93 -6.98 2.76
CA ILE A 34 11.67 -7.33 1.35
C ILE A 34 12.64 -6.62 0.38
N ASP A 35 13.29 -5.52 0.80
CA ASP A 35 14.28 -4.81 -0.01
C ASP A 35 15.43 -5.76 -0.45
N PRO A 36 15.61 -6.02 -1.77
CA PRO A 36 16.69 -6.87 -2.28
C PRO A 36 18.11 -6.37 -1.97
N LEU A 37 18.26 -5.13 -1.50
CA LEU A 37 19.54 -4.56 -1.05
C LEU A 37 19.86 -4.92 0.41
N ASN A 38 18.88 -5.37 1.20
CA ASN A 38 19.01 -5.58 2.63
C ASN A 38 19.25 -7.06 2.97
N ASN A 39 20.49 -7.43 3.27
CA ASN A 39 20.90 -8.81 3.61
C ASN A 39 20.52 -9.23 5.05
N GLN A 40 19.34 -8.86 5.54
CA GLN A 40 18.83 -9.34 6.83
C GLN A 40 18.32 -10.79 6.71
N GLN A 41 18.49 -11.56 7.79
CA GLN A 41 17.87 -12.88 7.90
C GLN A 41 16.35 -12.70 8.00
N ALA A 42 15.58 -13.69 7.49
CA ALA A 42 14.12 -13.64 7.53
C ALA A 42 13.62 -13.35 8.95
N GLY A 43 12.89 -12.24 9.11
CA GLY A 43 12.32 -11.81 10.38
C GLY A 43 11.24 -12.76 10.88
N GLU A 44 10.67 -12.46 12.06
CA GLU A 44 9.57 -13.26 12.60
C GLU A 44 8.36 -13.25 11.63
N GLN A 45 7.69 -14.39 11.49
CA GLN A 45 6.61 -14.53 10.53
C GLN A 45 5.41 -13.69 10.95
N ILE A 46 5.11 -12.66 10.15
CA ILE A 46 4.06 -11.69 10.44
C ILE A 46 2.69 -12.35 10.58
N ASN A 47 2.04 -12.05 11.71
CA ASN A 47 0.67 -12.45 11.97
C ASN A 47 -0.31 -11.47 11.32
N TRP A 48 -0.58 -11.69 10.03
CA TRP A 48 -1.52 -10.86 9.27
C TRP A 48 -2.95 -10.85 9.82
N LEU A 49 -3.37 -11.89 10.54
CA LEU A 49 -4.69 -11.88 11.20
C LEU A 49 -4.74 -10.85 12.32
N ASP A 50 -3.70 -10.80 13.16
CA ASP A 50 -3.57 -9.83 14.25
C ASP A 50 -3.45 -8.38 13.74
N ILE A 51 -2.68 -8.13 12.66
CA ILE A 51 -2.66 -6.81 11.99
C ILE A 51 -4.07 -6.41 11.53
N ARG A 52 -4.81 -7.35 10.93
CA ARG A 52 -6.17 -7.08 10.46
C ARG A 52 -7.12 -6.78 11.61
N GLU A 53 -7.15 -7.60 12.67
CA GLU A 53 -7.99 -7.41 13.85
C GLU A 53 -7.67 -6.07 14.57
N LYS A 54 -6.38 -5.69 14.64
CA LYS A 54 -5.98 -4.38 15.19
C LYS A 54 -6.41 -3.22 14.28
N SER A 55 -6.29 -3.37 12.96
CA SER A 55 -6.76 -2.36 12.00
C SER A 55 -8.28 -2.19 12.04
N GLU A 56 -9.05 -3.29 12.07
CA GLU A 56 -10.51 -3.27 12.26
C GLU A 56 -10.89 -2.54 13.56
N ARG A 57 -10.16 -2.76 14.67
CA ARG A 57 -10.38 -2.07 15.94
C ARG A 57 -10.11 -0.57 15.91
N LEU A 58 -9.10 -0.12 15.16
CA LEU A 58 -8.81 1.31 14.96
C LEU A 58 -9.88 1.97 14.07
N LEU A 59 -10.30 1.28 13.00
CA LEU A 59 -11.32 1.76 12.06
C LEU A 59 -12.74 1.85 12.66
N MET A 60 -13.03 1.14 13.76
CA MET A 60 -14.25 1.35 14.55
C MET A 60 -14.33 2.73 15.24
N VAL A 61 -13.21 3.46 15.33
CA VAL A 61 -13.11 4.75 16.06
C VAL A 61 -12.67 5.90 15.15
N CYS A 62 -11.83 5.62 14.14
CA CYS A 62 -11.26 6.65 13.27
C CYS A 62 -11.11 6.17 11.82
N HIS A 63 -11.70 6.91 10.88
CA HIS A 63 -11.56 6.68 9.45
C HIS A 63 -10.19 7.17 8.92
N ASP A 64 -9.11 6.48 9.26
CA ASP A 64 -7.75 6.82 8.81
C ASP A 64 -7.35 6.01 7.56
N LEU A 65 -7.01 6.70 6.47
CA LEU A 65 -6.65 6.09 5.19
C LEU A 65 -5.44 5.15 5.30
N ARG A 66 -4.48 5.47 6.17
CA ARG A 66 -3.28 4.66 6.40
C ARG A 66 -3.65 3.32 7.02
N VAL A 67 -4.58 3.34 7.98
CA VAL A 67 -5.13 2.14 8.61
C VAL A 67 -5.99 1.34 7.63
N ILE A 68 -6.71 1.98 6.70
CA ILE A 68 -7.42 1.26 5.62
C ILE A 68 -6.43 0.56 4.67
N ILE A 69 -5.28 1.18 4.36
CA ILE A 69 -4.20 0.51 3.60
C ILE A 69 -3.66 -0.70 4.37
N TRP A 70 -3.41 -0.59 5.68
CA TRP A 70 -2.93 -1.71 6.50
C TRP A 70 -3.94 -2.86 6.59
N PHE A 71 -5.23 -2.52 6.76
CA PHE A 71 -6.34 -3.45 6.69
C PHE A 71 -6.39 -4.18 5.33
N MET A 72 -6.22 -3.46 4.22
CA MET A 72 -6.19 -4.03 2.86
C MET A 72 -5.00 -4.99 2.67
N ARG A 73 -3.79 -4.60 3.10
CA ARG A 73 -2.58 -5.44 3.06
C ARG A 73 -2.80 -6.75 3.83
N ALA A 74 -3.25 -6.65 5.07
CA ALA A 74 -3.57 -7.81 5.89
C ALA A 74 -4.74 -8.64 5.34
N GLY A 75 -5.67 -8.00 4.64
CA GLY A 75 -6.73 -8.63 3.88
C GLY A 75 -6.23 -9.48 2.70
N PHE A 76 -5.21 -9.06 1.94
CA PHE A 76 -4.61 -9.89 0.88
C PHE A 76 -4.06 -11.23 1.40
N HIS A 77 -3.56 -11.24 2.64
CA HIS A 77 -3.04 -12.43 3.31
C HIS A 77 -4.08 -13.27 4.05
N THR A 78 -5.28 -12.73 4.35
CA THR A 78 -6.32 -13.42 5.17
C THR A 78 -7.62 -13.72 4.43
N LEU A 79 -8.03 -12.86 3.49
CA LEU A 79 -9.23 -13.01 2.64
C LEU A 79 -8.86 -13.30 1.18
N GLY A 80 -7.73 -12.75 0.72
CA GLY A 80 -7.36 -12.75 -0.68
C GLY A 80 -7.82 -11.48 -1.41
N VAL A 81 -8.05 -11.60 -2.72
CA VAL A 81 -8.24 -10.48 -3.67
C VAL A 81 -9.38 -9.54 -3.27
N ALA A 82 -10.48 -10.04 -2.70
CA ALA A 82 -11.61 -9.20 -2.31
C ALA A 82 -11.30 -8.13 -1.26
N ALA A 83 -10.20 -8.25 -0.51
CA ALA A 83 -9.75 -7.18 0.38
C ALA A 83 -9.43 -5.87 -0.38
N LEU A 84 -9.02 -5.95 -1.66
CA LEU A 84 -8.84 -4.77 -2.51
C LEU A 84 -10.18 -4.04 -2.70
N TRP A 85 -11.22 -4.78 -3.07
CA TRP A 85 -12.56 -4.24 -3.23
C TRP A 85 -13.12 -3.70 -1.91
N GLN A 86 -12.95 -4.42 -0.80
CA GLN A 86 -13.40 -3.98 0.52
C GLN A 86 -12.74 -2.65 0.94
N GLY A 87 -11.41 -2.55 0.85
CA GLY A 87 -10.67 -1.34 1.23
C GLY A 87 -10.96 -0.15 0.31
N ILE A 88 -10.96 -0.37 -1.02
CA ILE A 88 -11.27 0.69 -1.98
C ILE A 88 -12.74 1.14 -1.89
N LYS A 89 -13.69 0.22 -1.67
CA LYS A 89 -15.08 0.57 -1.43
C LYS A 89 -15.26 1.37 -0.15
N LEU A 90 -14.60 1.00 0.95
CA LEU A 90 -14.65 1.75 2.20
C LEU A 90 -14.19 3.20 1.98
N ILE A 91 -13.10 3.43 1.25
CA ILE A 91 -12.64 4.78 0.91
C ILE A 91 -13.67 5.51 0.04
N ASP A 92 -14.14 4.90 -1.05
CA ASP A 92 -15.10 5.53 -1.98
C ASP A 92 -16.43 5.90 -1.29
N ASP A 93 -16.94 5.03 -0.40
CA ASP A 93 -18.14 5.28 0.41
C ASP A 93 -17.93 6.44 1.40
N LEU A 94 -16.80 6.49 2.11
CA LEU A 94 -16.47 7.57 3.05
C LEU A 94 -16.36 8.93 2.35
N LEU A 95 -15.73 8.96 1.17
CA LEU A 95 -15.59 10.18 0.36
C LEU A 95 -16.93 10.62 -0.25
N ALA A 96 -17.78 9.68 -0.66
CA ALA A 96 -19.13 9.96 -1.16
C ALA A 96 -20.06 10.51 -0.04
N ALA A 97 -19.95 9.95 1.17
CA ALA A 97 -20.65 10.42 2.37
C ALA A 97 -20.12 11.77 2.88
N LYS A 98 -18.85 12.10 2.58
CA LYS A 98 -18.09 13.25 3.09
C LYS A 98 -17.86 13.19 4.60
N GLU A 99 -17.59 11.99 5.09
CA GLU A 99 -17.14 11.76 6.46
C GLU A 99 -15.80 12.46 6.73
N THR A 100 -15.50 12.74 8.00
CA THR A 100 -14.14 13.15 8.39
C THR A 100 -13.20 11.96 8.22
N VAL A 101 -12.14 12.16 7.45
CA VAL A 101 -11.14 11.15 7.09
C VAL A 101 -9.75 11.69 7.44
N TYR A 102 -8.88 10.80 7.94
CA TYR A 102 -7.54 11.12 8.44
C TYR A 102 -6.45 10.52 7.54
N PRO A 103 -5.20 11.03 7.54
CA PRO A 103 -4.64 12.08 8.42
C PRO A 103 -5.13 13.49 8.08
N LEU A 104 -5.43 14.28 9.12
CA LEU A 104 -5.59 15.73 9.00
C LEU A 104 -4.23 16.41 9.20
N LEU A 105 -3.98 17.50 8.47
CA LEU A 105 -2.80 18.36 8.64
C LEU A 105 -3.22 19.70 9.24
N VAL A 106 -2.54 20.13 10.31
CA VAL A 106 -2.88 21.34 11.06
C VAL A 106 -2.57 22.59 10.22
N ASP A 107 -3.51 23.54 10.22
CA ASP A 107 -3.50 24.77 9.40
C ASP A 107 -3.51 24.56 7.87
N GLU A 108 -3.73 23.34 7.39
CA GLU A 108 -3.86 22.98 5.96
C GLU A 108 -5.30 22.62 5.55
N PRO A 109 -5.64 22.62 4.25
CA PRO A 109 -6.95 22.17 3.76
C PRO A 109 -7.27 20.69 4.08
N VAL A 110 -8.56 20.38 4.29
CA VAL A 110 -9.01 18.98 4.43
C VAL A 110 -8.69 18.20 3.15
N GLY A 111 -7.97 17.10 3.29
CA GLY A 111 -7.46 16.30 2.17
C GLY A 111 -5.98 16.52 1.84
N SER A 112 -5.34 17.56 2.37
CA SER A 112 -3.88 17.68 2.32
C SER A 112 -3.23 16.50 3.04
N GLY A 113 -2.21 15.90 2.42
CA GLY A 113 -1.59 14.65 2.89
C GLY A 113 -2.33 13.35 2.52
N HIS A 114 -3.59 13.39 2.05
CA HIS A 114 -4.33 12.15 1.70
C HIS A 114 -3.72 11.41 0.50
N ALA A 115 -3.13 12.12 -0.47
CA ALA A 115 -2.36 11.49 -1.55
C ALA A 115 -1.17 10.68 -1.01
N ALA A 116 -0.43 11.22 -0.04
CA ALA A 116 0.66 10.50 0.62
C ALA A 116 0.14 9.30 1.42
N ALA A 117 -0.93 9.46 2.20
CA ALA A 117 -1.53 8.40 3.00
C ALA A 117 -1.96 7.17 2.16
N LEU A 118 -2.40 7.40 0.93
CA LEU A 118 -2.79 6.37 -0.04
C LEU A 118 -1.65 5.92 -0.97
N GLY A 119 -0.49 6.60 -0.95
CA GLY A 119 0.60 6.46 -1.93
C GLY A 119 1.16 5.05 -2.11
N TRP A 120 0.95 4.15 -1.13
CA TRP A 120 1.28 2.73 -1.29
C TRP A 120 0.57 2.09 -2.50
N LEU A 121 -0.66 2.52 -2.84
CA LEU A 121 -1.42 2.04 -4.02
C LEU A 121 -0.74 2.36 -5.36
N SER A 122 0.18 3.33 -5.39
CA SER A 122 1.02 3.64 -6.56
C SER A 122 2.29 2.80 -6.67
N THR A 123 2.65 2.04 -5.62
CA THR A 123 3.93 1.34 -5.55
C THR A 123 3.93 -0.01 -6.29
N PRO A 124 5.11 -0.48 -6.74
CA PRO A 124 5.28 -1.88 -7.16
C PRO A 124 4.96 -2.89 -6.06
N SER A 125 5.12 -2.52 -4.78
CA SER A 125 4.82 -3.38 -3.63
C SER A 125 3.33 -3.72 -3.54
N CYS A 126 2.44 -2.75 -3.75
CA CYS A 126 0.99 -2.99 -3.83
C CYS A 126 0.63 -4.05 -4.89
N LEU A 127 1.19 -3.92 -6.11
CA LEU A 127 1.02 -4.92 -7.16
C LEU A 127 1.66 -6.27 -6.81
N SER A 128 2.78 -6.28 -6.11
CA SER A 128 3.51 -7.49 -5.67
C SER A 128 2.76 -8.26 -4.57
N GLU A 129 2.08 -7.57 -3.65
CA GLU A 129 1.23 -8.20 -2.64
C GLU A 129 -0.11 -8.65 -3.25
N LEU A 130 -0.76 -7.81 -4.08
CA LEU A 130 -1.98 -8.18 -4.81
C LEU A 130 -1.79 -9.42 -5.68
N LYS A 131 -0.68 -9.51 -6.45
CA LYS A 131 -0.33 -10.68 -7.26
C LYS A 131 -0.29 -11.99 -6.47
N LYS A 132 0.19 -11.93 -5.21
CA LYS A 132 0.30 -13.08 -4.29
C LYS A 132 -1.01 -13.37 -3.53
N ALA A 133 -1.95 -12.42 -3.49
CA ALA A 133 -3.24 -12.62 -2.86
C ALA A 133 -3.99 -13.78 -3.51
N ARG A 134 -4.64 -14.61 -2.69
CA ARG A 134 -5.45 -15.74 -3.17
C ARG A 134 -6.75 -15.27 -3.82
N LEU A 135 -7.29 -16.07 -4.75
CA LEU A 135 -8.60 -15.87 -5.34
C LEU A 135 -9.74 -15.92 -4.29
N ALA A 136 -9.57 -16.69 -3.22
CA ALA A 136 -10.32 -16.62 -1.96
C ALA A 136 -9.50 -17.30 -0.84
N SER A 137 -9.88 -17.17 0.44
CA SER A 137 -9.15 -17.81 1.56
C SER A 137 -8.87 -19.30 1.34
N GLU A 138 -9.91 -20.04 0.91
CA GLU A 138 -9.87 -21.49 0.69
C GLU A 138 -9.29 -21.90 -0.68
N ILE A 139 -9.16 -20.95 -1.63
CA ILE A 139 -8.80 -21.23 -3.02
C ILE A 139 -7.34 -20.83 -3.26
N GLY A 140 -6.46 -21.83 -3.38
CA GLY A 140 -5.01 -21.63 -3.47
C GLY A 140 -4.48 -20.95 -4.73
N LEU A 141 -5.32 -20.74 -5.75
CA LEU A 141 -4.97 -19.99 -6.97
C LEU A 141 -4.76 -18.50 -6.62
N THR A 142 -3.69 -17.88 -7.10
CA THR A 142 -3.38 -16.45 -6.83
C THR A 142 -3.95 -15.52 -7.88
N PHE A 143 -4.03 -14.22 -7.58
CA PHE A 143 -4.39 -13.18 -8.56
C PHE A 143 -3.48 -13.21 -9.79
N GLU A 144 -2.17 -13.41 -9.60
CA GLU A 144 -1.20 -13.55 -10.68
C GLU A 144 -1.54 -14.72 -11.60
N ALA A 145 -1.82 -15.90 -11.01
CA ALA A 145 -2.24 -17.06 -11.77
C ALA A 145 -3.60 -16.84 -12.48
N VAL A 146 -4.58 -16.18 -11.84
CA VAL A 146 -5.85 -15.82 -12.51
C VAL A 146 -5.59 -14.89 -13.69
N TYR A 147 -4.74 -13.88 -13.53
CA TYR A 147 -4.36 -12.92 -14.57
C TYR A 147 -3.65 -13.59 -15.75
N GLU A 148 -2.71 -14.50 -15.49
CA GLU A 148 -1.94 -15.23 -16.50
C GLU A 148 -2.79 -16.24 -17.27
N ASN A 149 -3.55 -17.10 -16.57
CA ASN A 149 -4.40 -18.10 -17.23
C ASN A 149 -5.57 -17.44 -17.99
N ALA A 150 -6.17 -16.35 -17.48
CA ALA A 150 -7.23 -15.62 -18.19
C ALA A 150 -6.72 -14.89 -19.45
N LEU A 151 -5.44 -14.50 -19.48
CA LEU A 151 -4.78 -13.89 -20.65
C LEU A 151 -4.13 -14.90 -21.60
N GLN A 152 -4.28 -16.20 -21.34
CA GLN A 152 -3.68 -17.30 -22.12
C GLN A 152 -2.15 -17.14 -22.31
N SER A 153 -1.44 -16.64 -21.29
CA SER A 153 0.02 -16.56 -21.34
C SER A 153 0.66 -17.95 -21.33
N ALA A 154 1.85 -18.07 -21.93
CA ALA A 154 2.49 -19.34 -22.27
C ALA A 154 2.81 -20.27 -21.08
N GLU A 155 2.82 -19.74 -19.85
CA GLU A 155 2.93 -20.53 -18.61
C GLU A 155 1.55 -20.56 -17.93
N SER A 156 0.77 -21.61 -18.20
CA SER A 156 -0.52 -21.88 -17.55
C SER A 156 -0.35 -22.79 -16.33
N THR A 157 -0.80 -22.36 -15.16
CA THR A 157 -0.71 -23.14 -13.91
C THR A 157 -1.90 -24.08 -13.68
N VAL A 158 -3.02 -23.86 -14.38
CA VAL A 158 -4.24 -24.69 -14.36
C VAL A 158 -4.81 -24.79 -15.78
N THR A 159 -5.69 -25.76 -16.04
CA THR A 159 -6.46 -25.75 -17.29
C THR A 159 -7.55 -24.68 -17.27
N PHE A 160 -7.99 -24.23 -18.44
CA PHE A 160 -9.09 -23.27 -18.57
C PHE A 160 -10.39 -23.74 -17.88
N ALA A 161 -10.70 -25.04 -17.94
CA ALA A 161 -11.88 -25.59 -17.26
C ALA A 161 -11.75 -25.54 -15.73
N GLU A 162 -10.56 -25.79 -15.18
CA GLU A 162 -10.28 -25.64 -13.74
C GLU A 162 -10.34 -24.18 -13.29
N LEU A 163 -9.84 -23.24 -14.10
CA LEU A 163 -9.96 -21.80 -13.84
C LEU A 163 -11.43 -21.36 -13.70
N ILE A 164 -12.31 -21.76 -14.64
CA ILE A 164 -13.74 -21.42 -14.58
C ILE A 164 -14.40 -22.00 -13.33
N VAL A 165 -14.10 -23.25 -12.95
CA VAL A 165 -14.63 -23.88 -11.73
C VAL A 165 -14.11 -23.19 -10.45
N MET A 166 -12.86 -22.74 -10.43
CA MET A 166 -12.31 -21.97 -9.29
C MET A 166 -12.92 -20.56 -9.20
N LEU A 167 -13.20 -19.91 -10.33
CA LEU A 167 -13.89 -18.60 -10.37
C LEU A 167 -15.34 -18.72 -9.89
N ASP A 168 -16.13 -19.67 -10.39
CA ASP A 168 -17.51 -19.93 -9.96
C ASP A 168 -17.60 -20.27 -8.46
N SER A 169 -16.64 -21.07 -7.96
CA SER A 169 -16.53 -21.38 -6.53
C SER A 169 -16.18 -20.16 -5.68
N ALA A 170 -15.30 -19.27 -6.15
CA ALA A 170 -14.96 -18.02 -5.48
C ALA A 170 -16.16 -17.07 -5.46
N ASP A 171 -16.81 -16.87 -6.60
CA ASP A 171 -17.96 -15.98 -6.78
C ASP A 171 -19.18 -16.43 -5.97
N SER A 172 -19.42 -17.75 -5.87
CA SER A 172 -20.39 -18.32 -4.95
C SER A 172 -20.06 -18.00 -3.48
N GLY A 173 -18.78 -18.09 -3.09
CA GLY A 173 -18.30 -17.76 -1.76
C GLY A 173 -18.37 -16.26 -1.43
N TYR A 174 -18.21 -15.39 -2.43
CA TYR A 174 -18.39 -13.95 -2.32
C TYR A 174 -19.86 -13.57 -2.16
N GLN A 175 -20.74 -14.10 -3.02
CA GLN A 175 -22.18 -13.82 -2.96
C GLN A 175 -22.79 -14.25 -1.61
N ALA A 176 -22.36 -15.40 -1.06
CA ALA A 176 -22.78 -15.86 0.27
C ALA A 176 -22.42 -14.90 1.42
N GLN A 177 -21.48 -13.98 1.19
CA GLN A 177 -21.03 -12.93 2.13
C GLN A 177 -21.48 -11.52 1.71
N ASN A 178 -22.44 -11.40 0.77
CA ASN A 178 -22.88 -10.14 0.15
C ASN A 178 -21.77 -9.35 -0.57
N THR A 179 -20.67 -10.02 -0.94
CA THR A 179 -19.61 -9.46 -1.77
C THR A 179 -19.95 -9.73 -3.26
N PRO A 180 -19.75 -8.76 -4.18
CA PRO A 180 -19.98 -8.97 -5.61
C PRO A 180 -19.07 -10.06 -6.21
N VAL A 181 -19.40 -10.52 -7.41
CA VAL A 181 -18.52 -11.40 -8.19
C VAL A 181 -17.22 -10.69 -8.60
N LEU A 182 -16.12 -11.41 -8.80
CA LEU A 182 -14.79 -10.85 -9.02
C LEU A 182 -14.73 -9.86 -10.19
N SER A 183 -15.42 -10.13 -11.29
CA SER A 183 -15.50 -9.21 -12.44
C SER A 183 -16.13 -7.85 -12.05
N GLN A 184 -17.18 -7.86 -11.23
CA GLN A 184 -17.83 -6.65 -10.70
C GLN A 184 -16.96 -5.96 -9.64
N GLN A 185 -16.28 -6.72 -8.78
CA GLN A 185 -15.32 -6.17 -7.81
C GLN A 185 -14.21 -5.38 -8.52
N LEU A 186 -13.57 -5.98 -9.53
CA LEU A 186 -12.46 -5.37 -10.27
C LEU A 186 -12.93 -4.18 -11.11
N ALA A 187 -14.10 -4.26 -11.76
CA ALA A 187 -14.69 -3.12 -12.47
C ALA A 187 -14.93 -1.92 -11.52
N PHE A 188 -15.58 -2.15 -10.37
CA PHE A 188 -15.81 -1.12 -9.36
C PHE A 188 -14.50 -0.50 -8.86
N VAL A 189 -13.49 -1.31 -8.54
CA VAL A 189 -12.18 -0.81 -8.09
C VAL A 189 -11.51 0.05 -9.16
N GLY A 190 -11.59 -0.32 -10.43
CA GLY A 190 -11.06 0.46 -11.54
C GLY A 190 -11.62 1.89 -11.58
N GLU A 191 -12.94 2.04 -11.46
CA GLU A 191 -13.63 3.33 -11.44
C GLU A 191 -13.42 4.12 -10.12
N ALA A 192 -13.46 3.42 -8.98
CA ALA A 192 -13.31 4.03 -7.66
C ALA A 192 -11.90 4.60 -7.47
N LEU A 193 -10.86 3.93 -7.97
CA LEU A 193 -9.49 4.47 -7.98
C LEU A 193 -9.41 5.81 -8.72
N GLU A 194 -10.16 6.03 -9.81
CA GLU A 194 -10.15 7.32 -10.52
C GLU A 194 -10.74 8.44 -9.65
N ARG A 195 -11.80 8.15 -8.90
CA ARG A 195 -12.45 9.09 -7.97
C ARG A 195 -11.55 9.40 -6.77
N ILE A 196 -10.88 8.38 -6.24
CA ILE A 196 -9.94 8.50 -5.12
C ILE A 196 -8.68 9.28 -5.53
N GLU A 197 -8.11 9.03 -6.71
CA GLU A 197 -7.02 9.83 -7.29
C GLU A 197 -7.45 11.29 -7.48
N GLN A 198 -8.65 11.54 -8.04
CA GLN A 198 -9.18 12.91 -8.22
C GLN A 198 -9.38 13.63 -6.89
N TYR A 199 -9.86 12.95 -5.84
CA TYR A 199 -10.02 13.52 -4.50
C TYR A 199 -8.68 13.80 -3.82
N ALA A 200 -7.82 12.79 -3.71
CA ALA A 200 -6.57 12.88 -2.97
C ALA A 200 -5.61 13.93 -3.53
N ASN A 201 -5.67 14.17 -4.85
CA ASN A 201 -4.82 15.13 -5.55
C ASN A 201 -5.39 16.57 -5.60
N GLN A 202 -6.61 16.84 -5.10
CA GLN A 202 -7.19 18.20 -5.12
C GLN A 202 -6.43 19.20 -4.24
N ASN A 203 -5.97 18.75 -3.07
CA ASN A 203 -5.36 19.59 -2.04
C ASN A 203 -3.93 19.13 -1.67
N SER A 204 -3.24 18.43 -2.59
CA SER A 204 -1.90 17.87 -2.33
C SER A 204 -0.78 18.72 -2.93
N ASP A 205 -0.01 19.39 -2.07
CA ASP A 205 1.21 20.09 -2.47
C ASP A 205 2.41 19.13 -2.47
N GLY A 206 2.89 18.79 -3.67
CA GLY A 206 4.15 18.06 -3.90
C GLY A 206 3.97 16.66 -4.46
N TYR A 207 3.28 15.77 -3.75
CA TYR A 207 3.09 14.37 -4.16
C TYR A 207 1.69 14.14 -4.74
N LEU A 208 1.61 13.38 -5.83
CA LEU A 208 0.36 12.97 -6.45
C LEU A 208 0.19 11.46 -6.35
N LEU A 209 -0.99 11.03 -5.92
CA LEU A 209 -1.43 9.64 -5.99
C LEU A 209 -1.66 9.30 -7.47
N GLU A 210 -0.94 8.29 -7.96
CA GLU A 210 -1.05 7.79 -9.34
C GLU A 210 -1.27 6.27 -9.33
N CYS A 211 -2.52 5.83 -9.42
CA CYS A 211 -2.86 4.41 -9.42
C CYS A 211 -2.80 3.78 -10.82
N ARG A 212 -2.12 4.44 -11.78
CA ARG A 212 -2.05 4.08 -13.21
C ARG A 212 -1.74 2.60 -13.47
N ASN A 213 -0.77 2.03 -12.75
CA ASN A 213 -0.32 0.65 -12.96
C ASN A 213 -1.33 -0.36 -12.36
N LEU A 214 -1.90 -0.02 -11.19
CA LEU A 214 -2.92 -0.80 -10.50
C LEU A 214 -4.21 -0.86 -11.34
N ARG A 215 -4.71 0.30 -11.80
CA ARG A 215 -5.85 0.42 -12.72
C ARG A 215 -5.63 -0.33 -14.03
N ALA A 216 -4.44 -0.28 -14.63
CA ALA A 216 -4.15 -0.99 -15.88
C ALA A 216 -4.24 -2.52 -15.73
N VAL A 217 -3.69 -3.08 -14.65
CA VAL A 217 -3.76 -4.53 -14.37
C VAL A 217 -5.21 -4.96 -14.06
N ILE A 218 -5.90 -4.21 -13.21
CA ILE A 218 -7.28 -4.49 -12.79
C ILE A 218 -8.26 -4.39 -13.95
N GLY A 219 -8.22 -3.28 -14.71
CA GLY A 219 -9.14 -3.04 -15.83
C GLY A 219 -8.95 -4.05 -16.96
N LYS A 220 -7.70 -4.48 -17.23
CA LYS A 220 -7.43 -5.55 -18.19
C LYS A 220 -8.05 -6.87 -17.75
N LEU A 221 -7.92 -7.26 -16.48
CA LEU A 221 -8.51 -8.49 -15.96
C LEU A 221 -10.04 -8.42 -15.90
N ALA A 222 -10.60 -7.30 -15.45
CA ALA A 222 -12.06 -7.07 -15.42
C ALA A 222 -12.68 -7.24 -16.82
N ALA A 223 -12.03 -6.71 -17.86
CA ALA A 223 -12.47 -6.88 -19.25
C ALA A 223 -12.42 -8.35 -19.71
N GLN A 224 -11.35 -9.09 -19.39
CA GLN A 224 -11.26 -10.51 -19.74
C GLN A 224 -12.32 -11.35 -19.01
N LEU A 225 -12.47 -11.20 -17.68
CA LEU A 225 -13.46 -11.94 -16.91
C LEU A 225 -14.90 -11.62 -17.35
N SER A 226 -15.17 -10.39 -17.80
CA SER A 226 -16.47 -10.01 -18.38
C SER A 226 -16.71 -10.66 -19.75
N GLY A 227 -15.67 -10.81 -20.56
CA GLY A 227 -15.70 -11.56 -21.82
C GLY A 227 -16.00 -13.04 -21.59
N LEU A 228 -15.31 -13.69 -20.66
CA LEU A 228 -15.52 -15.11 -20.31
C LEU A 228 -16.97 -15.41 -19.87
N ASN A 229 -17.60 -14.50 -19.15
CA ASN A 229 -19.02 -14.61 -18.76
C ASN A 229 -19.99 -14.34 -19.92
N SER A 230 -19.54 -13.73 -21.02
CA SER A 230 -20.33 -13.43 -22.22
C SER A 230 -20.20 -14.53 -23.29
N ASP A 231 -19.00 -15.11 -23.45
CA ASP A 231 -18.73 -16.20 -24.39
C ASP A 231 -19.48 -17.51 -24.04
N ALA A 232 -19.98 -17.63 -22.81
CA ALA A 232 -20.89 -18.68 -22.40
C ALA A 232 -22.25 -18.65 -23.15
N GLU A 233 -22.66 -17.51 -23.74
CA GLU A 233 -23.95 -17.33 -24.41
C GLU A 233 -23.90 -16.93 -25.91
N THR A 234 -22.76 -17.00 -26.61
CA THR A 234 -22.77 -16.94 -28.10
C THR A 234 -21.62 -17.69 -28.80
N PRO A 235 -21.83 -18.28 -30.00
CA PRO A 235 -20.77 -18.92 -30.78
C PRO A 235 -20.08 -17.97 -31.78
N PHE A 236 -18.74 -18.03 -31.80
CA PHE A 236 -17.79 -17.67 -32.87
C PHE A 236 -18.29 -16.91 -34.13
N SER A 237 -17.66 -15.76 -34.39
CA SER A 237 -17.37 -15.27 -35.74
C SER A 237 -16.04 -14.50 -35.79
N ASP A 238 -15.05 -15.01 -36.52
CA ASP A 238 -13.82 -14.29 -36.87
C ASP A 238 -14.11 -13.11 -37.81
N GLU A 239 -13.33 -12.02 -37.71
CA GLU A 239 -12.60 -11.48 -38.88
C GLU A 239 -11.47 -10.51 -38.48
N MET A 240 -10.46 -10.36 -39.34
CA MET A 240 -9.21 -9.60 -39.12
C MET A 240 -9.09 -8.36 -40.02
N SER A 241 -8.56 -7.24 -39.50
CA SER A 241 -7.69 -6.22 -40.16
C SER A 241 -7.60 -4.95 -39.29
N GLY A 242 -6.60 -4.06 -39.37
CA GLY A 242 -5.34 -4.01 -40.14
C GLY A 242 -4.50 -2.76 -39.73
N GLU A 243 -3.25 -2.65 -40.20
CA GLU A 243 -2.25 -1.61 -39.84
C GLU A 243 -2.58 -0.20 -40.47
N ASP A 244 -1.91 0.95 -40.20
CA ASP A 244 -0.50 1.21 -39.83
C ASP A 244 -0.19 2.64 -39.24
N LEU A 245 1.08 2.85 -38.86
CA LEU A 245 1.87 3.95 -38.22
C LEU A 245 1.69 5.46 -38.61
N LEU A 246 2.09 6.40 -37.71
CA LEU A 246 3.36 7.20 -37.78
C LEU A 246 3.56 8.43 -36.80
N ALA A 247 4.67 8.40 -36.03
CA ALA A 247 5.67 9.44 -35.61
C ALA A 247 5.36 10.89 -35.06
N ASP A 248 5.84 11.17 -33.82
CA ASP A 248 6.89 12.15 -33.30
C ASP A 248 7.18 13.52 -34.03
N PRO A 249 7.82 14.59 -33.43
CA PRO A 249 8.77 14.58 -32.30
C PRO A 249 8.95 15.81 -31.33
N ALA A 250 9.80 15.57 -30.30
CA ALA A 250 10.63 16.55 -29.53
C ALA A 250 9.91 17.52 -28.55
N GLN A 251 10.52 18.12 -27.51
CA GLN A 251 11.91 18.25 -27.00
C GLN A 251 11.83 18.49 -25.44
N ALA A 252 12.83 18.69 -24.57
CA ALA A 252 14.28 19.00 -24.65
C ALA A 252 15.08 18.49 -23.41
N THR A 253 16.10 19.23 -22.93
CA THR A 253 17.09 18.81 -21.91
C THR A 253 17.18 19.73 -20.68
N SER A 254 17.66 19.19 -19.55
CA SER A 254 18.35 19.97 -18.51
C SER A 254 19.56 19.17 -17.96
N ALA A 255 20.56 19.87 -17.40
CA ALA A 255 21.89 19.29 -17.15
C ALA A 255 22.10 18.87 -15.68
N ASN A 256 22.46 17.59 -15.46
CA ASN A 256 22.70 17.06 -14.12
C ASN A 256 24.19 17.13 -13.73
N VAL A 257 24.50 17.81 -12.63
CA VAL A 257 25.86 17.95 -12.10
C VAL A 257 26.27 16.67 -11.37
N ARG A 258 27.22 15.92 -11.94
CA ARG A 258 27.79 14.73 -11.28
C ARG A 258 28.60 15.11 -10.05
N MET A 259 28.09 14.80 -8.87
CA MET A 259 28.90 14.72 -7.64
C MET A 259 29.51 13.33 -7.49
N ASP A 260 30.76 13.25 -7.04
CA ASP A 260 31.59 12.03 -6.95
C ASP A 260 31.16 11.02 -5.84
N GLY A 261 29.99 11.22 -5.23
CA GLY A 261 29.36 10.35 -4.21
C GLY A 261 30.08 10.22 -2.86
N LYS A 262 31.37 10.54 -2.80
CA LYS A 262 32.24 10.33 -1.63
C LYS A 262 32.01 11.40 -0.56
N ILE A 263 31.35 11.01 0.52
CA ILE A 263 31.25 11.77 1.78
C ILE A 263 32.60 11.69 2.51
N ARG A 264 33.20 12.85 2.82
CA ARG A 264 34.53 12.98 3.45
C ARG A 264 34.49 13.70 4.80
N THR A 265 33.41 14.43 5.09
CA THR A 265 33.22 15.16 6.35
C THR A 265 31.84 14.90 6.97
N ARG A 266 31.72 15.11 8.30
CA ARG A 266 30.44 15.03 9.03
C ARG A 266 29.41 16.05 8.52
N GLN A 267 29.85 17.18 7.97
CA GLN A 267 28.98 18.20 7.39
C GLN A 267 28.46 17.79 6.00
N GLU A 268 29.29 17.16 5.16
CA GLU A 268 28.82 16.51 3.92
C GLU A 268 27.83 15.38 4.21
N ALA A 269 28.03 14.62 5.29
CA ALA A 269 27.09 13.57 5.70
C ALA A 269 25.71 14.15 6.03
N ILE A 270 25.64 15.20 6.86
CA ILE A 270 24.39 15.87 7.22
C ILE A 270 23.69 16.42 5.96
N LEU A 271 24.43 17.12 5.08
CA LEU A 271 23.89 17.69 3.84
C LEU A 271 23.39 16.62 2.84
N MET A 272 23.99 15.43 2.83
CA MET A 272 23.48 14.30 2.05
C MET A 272 22.21 13.70 2.68
N LEU A 273 22.13 13.61 4.01
CA LEU A 273 20.92 13.19 4.70
C LEU A 273 19.77 14.19 4.52
N ASP A 274 20.04 15.51 4.48
CA ASP A 274 19.05 16.53 4.13
C ASP A 274 18.49 16.32 2.72
N ARG A 275 19.37 16.06 1.74
CA ARG A 275 18.94 15.77 0.35
C ARG A 275 18.18 14.46 0.21
N ILE A 276 18.50 13.46 1.03
CA ILE A 276 17.75 12.20 1.07
C ILE A 276 16.37 12.42 1.69
N ILE A 277 16.27 13.21 2.78
CA ILE A 277 14.99 13.66 3.33
C ILE A 277 14.18 14.42 2.27
N ASP A 278 14.80 15.35 1.53
CA ASP A 278 14.11 16.13 0.50
C ASP A 278 13.72 15.28 -0.73
N TYR A 279 14.51 14.25 -1.08
CA TYR A 279 14.10 13.23 -2.05
C TYR A 279 12.84 12.49 -1.56
N PHE A 280 12.85 11.92 -0.36
CA PHE A 280 11.67 11.23 0.18
C PHE A 280 10.46 12.17 0.27
N LYS A 281 10.59 13.42 0.76
CA LYS A 281 9.49 14.41 0.74
C LYS A 281 8.90 14.65 -0.66
N THR A 282 9.73 14.61 -1.70
CA THR A 282 9.33 14.94 -3.08
C THR A 282 8.71 13.75 -3.81
N TYR A 283 9.20 12.54 -3.56
CA TYR A 283 8.86 11.34 -4.35
C TYR A 283 8.15 10.24 -3.56
N GLU A 284 8.34 10.19 -2.24
CA GLU A 284 7.92 9.10 -1.35
C GLU A 284 7.58 9.62 0.07
N PRO A 285 6.73 10.66 0.23
CA PRO A 285 6.60 11.40 1.50
C PRO A 285 6.02 10.58 2.66
N SER A 286 5.27 9.51 2.34
CA SER A 286 4.70 8.55 3.27
C SER A 286 5.66 7.42 3.68
N HIS A 287 6.87 7.36 3.10
CA HIS A 287 7.91 6.48 3.62
C HIS A 287 8.33 6.97 5.02
N PRO A 288 8.48 6.10 6.04
CA PRO A 288 8.91 6.55 7.37
C PRO A 288 10.38 7.01 7.45
N ALA A 289 11.15 6.90 6.36
CA ALA A 289 12.57 7.24 6.31
C ALA A 289 12.86 8.71 6.69
N PRO A 290 12.18 9.73 6.14
CA PRO A 290 12.21 11.11 6.63
C PRO A 290 12.23 11.28 8.16
N ILE A 291 11.40 10.54 8.88
CA ILE A 291 11.28 10.65 10.35
C ILE A 291 12.53 10.05 11.00
N PHE A 292 12.91 8.82 10.62
CA PHE A 292 14.09 8.15 11.17
C PHE A 292 15.40 8.85 10.82
N ILE A 293 15.55 9.39 9.60
CA ILE A 293 16.73 10.15 9.18
C ILE A 293 16.81 11.48 9.95
N LYS A 294 15.69 12.20 10.11
CA LYS A 294 15.65 13.48 10.86
C LYS A 294 15.93 13.27 12.37
N ARG A 295 15.53 12.14 12.94
CA ARG A 295 15.92 11.73 14.31
C ARG A 295 17.42 11.40 14.36
N SER A 296 17.92 10.62 13.40
CA SER A 296 19.35 10.28 13.28
C SER A 296 20.24 11.52 13.13
N GLN A 297 19.80 12.54 12.38
CA GLN A 297 20.50 13.83 12.25
C GLN A 297 20.66 14.57 13.59
N LYS A 298 19.63 14.59 14.45
CA LYS A 298 19.75 15.18 15.80
C LYS A 298 20.79 14.46 16.66
N MET A 299 20.90 13.13 16.49
CA MET A 299 21.76 12.26 17.28
C MET A 299 23.23 12.27 16.82
N ILE A 300 23.53 12.77 15.61
CA ILE A 300 24.89 12.85 15.07
C ILE A 300 25.77 13.72 15.97
N GLY A 301 26.58 13.06 16.79
CA GLY A 301 27.49 13.67 17.77
C GLY A 301 26.84 14.12 19.08
N MET A 302 25.75 13.49 19.49
CA MET A 302 25.41 13.35 20.90
C MET A 302 26.30 12.29 21.57
N GLU A 303 26.50 12.41 22.89
CA GLU A 303 27.08 11.34 23.70
C GLU A 303 26.09 10.16 23.88
N PHE A 304 26.62 8.95 24.08
CA PHE A 304 25.84 7.71 24.02
C PHE A 304 24.66 7.63 24.99
N GLU A 305 24.77 8.18 26.21
CA GLU A 305 23.69 8.15 27.20
C GLU A 305 22.45 8.93 26.72
N ASN A 306 22.66 10.09 26.08
CA ASN A 306 21.59 10.92 25.51
C ASN A 306 20.93 10.25 24.30
N ILE A 307 21.70 9.45 23.55
CA ILE A 307 21.21 8.65 22.42
C ILE A 307 20.25 7.55 22.88
N VAL A 308 20.51 6.91 24.02
CA VAL A 308 19.59 5.90 24.58
C VAL A 308 18.36 6.57 25.19
N GLU A 309 18.50 7.72 25.84
CA GLU A 309 17.38 8.48 26.42
C GLU A 309 16.39 8.97 25.35
N GLU A 310 16.89 9.47 24.22
CA GLU A 310 16.06 9.88 23.05
C GLU A 310 15.39 8.69 22.36
N LEU A 311 16.00 7.49 22.33
CA LEU A 311 15.45 6.32 21.63
C LEU A 311 14.49 5.46 22.47
N MET A 312 14.85 5.18 23.72
CA MET A 312 14.18 4.18 24.58
C MET A 312 14.16 4.63 26.06
N PRO A 313 13.33 5.62 26.43
CA PRO A 313 13.32 6.18 27.78
C PRO A 313 13.10 5.14 28.88
N ASP A 314 12.23 4.14 28.68
CA ASP A 314 11.99 3.07 29.66
C ASP A 314 13.20 2.15 29.86
N ALA A 315 14.02 1.96 28.81
CA ALA A 315 15.24 1.13 28.86
C ALA A 315 16.37 1.78 29.67
N MET A 316 16.28 3.08 30.00
CA MET A 316 17.26 3.77 30.85
C MET A 316 17.40 3.15 32.24
N SER A 317 16.35 2.47 32.72
CA SER A 317 16.38 1.69 33.96
C SER A 317 17.35 0.50 33.88
N SER A 318 17.25 -0.30 32.81
CA SER A 318 18.13 -1.42 32.47
C SER A 318 19.55 -0.96 32.12
N LEU A 319 19.69 0.16 31.38
CA LEU A 319 20.99 0.70 31.00
C LEU A 319 21.80 1.11 32.25
N LYS A 320 21.16 1.73 33.25
CA LYS A 320 21.80 2.09 34.53
C LYS A 320 22.21 0.88 35.37
N GLN A 321 21.56 -0.29 35.20
CA GLN A 321 22.05 -1.55 35.78
C GLN A 321 23.27 -2.12 35.05
N PHE A 322 23.42 -1.85 33.75
CA PHE A 322 24.53 -2.36 32.93
C PHE A 322 25.79 -1.48 32.98
N ILE A 323 25.63 -0.15 33.04
CA ILE A 323 26.71 0.84 33.11
C ILE A 323 27.21 1.03 34.57
N GLY A 324 26.46 0.54 35.56
CA GLY A 324 26.77 0.67 36.99
C GLY A 324 27.93 -0.20 37.51
N LYS A 325 29.16 -0.01 37.01
CA LYS A 325 30.38 -0.57 37.62
C LYS A 325 31.68 0.20 37.30
#